data_AF-A0A814XTW0-F1
#
_entry.id   AF-A0A814XTW0-F1
#
_cell.length_a   1.000
_cell.length_b   1.000
_cell.length_c   1.000
_cell.angle_alpha   90.00
_cell.angle_beta   90.00
_cell.angle_gamma   90.00
#
_symmetry.space_group_name_H-M   'P 1'
#
loop_
_entity.id
_entity.type
_entity.pdbx_description
1 polymer ?
#
loop_
_entity_poly.entity_id
_entity_poly.type
_entity_poly.pdbx_seq_one_letter_code
_entity_poly.pdbx_strand_id
1 'polypeptide(L)'
;MRAKQYLEREREPPWNVLAGYLSPTNDSYVHSKLGDSAWIPAKDRCQLCEEAIEYHAGPEISSWVTISRGESEWCDGFIDFGPVSESLRDFLNGTLVDEENLLKYPLRVVYVCGLDHFNKCPEVENITKQRNMACAVVYRVGYEEQRIQRSVKSSGVIYIPLTEERATFRI
;
A
#
# COMPACT_ATOMS: atom_id res chain seq x y z
N MET A 1 8.81 4.52 -2.42
CA MET A 1 10.03 4.83 -1.65
C MET A 1 9.80 5.65 -0.39
N ARG A 2 9.18 6.84 -0.46
CA ARG A 2 9.02 7.72 0.72
C ARG A 2 8.49 7.01 1.98
N ALA A 3 7.47 6.16 1.83
CA ALA A 3 6.92 5.41 2.96
C ALA A 3 7.95 4.48 3.63
N LYS A 4 8.72 3.70 2.85
CA LYS A 4 9.80 2.85 3.39
C LYS A 4 10.84 3.70 4.12
N GLN A 5 11.35 4.75 3.48
CA GLN A 5 12.35 5.64 4.08
C GLN A 5 11.88 6.22 5.40
N TYR A 6 10.63 6.70 5.45
CA TYR A 6 10.04 7.23 6.68
C TYR A 6 9.94 6.16 7.76
N LEU A 7 9.36 5.00 7.43
CA LEU A 7 9.15 3.90 8.38
C LEU A 7 10.48 3.38 8.96
N GLU A 8 11.56 3.40 8.18
CA GLU A 8 12.88 2.89 8.59
C GLU A 8 13.78 3.90 9.27
N ARG A 9 13.59 5.20 9.02
CA ARG A 9 14.56 6.23 9.45
C ARG A 9 13.95 7.33 10.33
N GLU A 10 12.70 7.68 10.10
CA GLU A 10 12.06 8.86 10.73
C GLU A 10 10.98 8.48 11.73
N ARG A 11 10.40 7.28 11.61
CA ARG A 11 9.48 6.74 12.60
C ARG A 11 10.23 6.45 13.89
N GLU A 12 9.60 6.74 15.03
CA GLU A 12 10.11 6.37 16.35
C GLU A 12 9.17 5.38 17.08
N PRO A 13 9.64 4.17 17.46
CA PRO A 13 10.91 3.57 17.02
C PRO A 13 10.93 3.25 15.52
N PRO A 14 12.10 3.14 14.87
CA PRO A 14 12.16 2.75 13.47
C PRO A 14 11.66 1.32 13.28
N TRP A 15 11.03 1.05 12.14
CA TRP A 15 10.68 -0.31 11.69
C TRP A 15 11.68 -0.79 10.65
N ASN A 16 11.77 -2.11 10.47
CA ASN A 16 12.50 -2.69 9.34
C ASN A 16 11.48 -3.13 8.29
N VAL A 17 11.55 -2.59 7.07
CA VAL A 17 10.61 -2.92 6.00
C VAL A 17 11.18 -4.04 5.16
N LEU A 18 10.64 -5.24 5.34
CA LEU A 18 11.13 -6.47 4.71
C LEU A 18 10.70 -6.59 3.23
N ALA A 19 9.47 -6.20 2.92
CA ALA A 19 8.89 -6.35 1.59
C ALA A 19 7.82 -5.29 1.32
N GLY A 20 7.54 -5.06 0.04
CA GLY A 20 6.49 -4.20 -0.49
C GLY A 20 5.75 -4.92 -1.60
N TYR A 21 4.44 -4.73 -1.65
CA TYR A 21 3.58 -5.37 -2.63
C TYR A 21 2.76 -4.29 -3.33
N LEU A 22 2.76 -4.27 -4.66
CA LEU A 22 1.75 -3.57 -5.43
C LEU A 22 0.67 -4.59 -5.81
N SER A 23 -0.59 -4.25 -5.54
CA SER A 23 -1.75 -5.08 -5.88
C SER A 23 -2.60 -4.31 -6.89
N PRO A 24 -2.38 -4.50 -8.21
CA PRO A 24 -3.25 -3.91 -9.22
C PRO A 24 -4.68 -4.44 -9.06
N THR A 25 -5.65 -3.54 -9.14
CA THR A 25 -7.05 -3.91 -8.90
C THR A 25 -7.68 -4.71 -10.03
N ASN A 26 -8.82 -5.35 -9.78
CA ASN A 26 -9.56 -6.17 -10.75
C ASN A 26 -10.12 -5.34 -11.93
N ASP A 27 -10.25 -5.98 -13.10
CA ASP A 27 -10.78 -5.35 -14.31
C ASP A 27 -12.23 -4.89 -14.17
N SER A 28 -13.07 -5.59 -13.42
CA SER A 28 -14.46 -5.17 -13.19
C SER A 28 -14.52 -3.80 -12.53
N TYR A 29 -13.61 -3.52 -11.60
CA TYR A 29 -13.53 -2.21 -10.93
C TYR A 29 -13.07 -1.13 -11.90
N VAL A 30 -11.97 -1.37 -12.61
CA VAL A 30 -11.44 -0.38 -13.56
C VAL A 30 -12.46 -0.07 -14.64
N HIS A 31 -13.10 -1.09 -15.20
CA HIS A 31 -14.17 -0.95 -16.18
C HIS A 31 -15.32 -0.09 -15.64
N SER A 32 -15.75 -0.31 -14.39
CA SER A 32 -16.82 0.49 -13.77
C SER A 32 -16.47 1.98 -13.62
N LYS A 33 -15.18 2.32 -13.57
CA LYS A 33 -14.69 3.70 -13.39
C LYS A 33 -14.34 4.40 -14.70
N LEU A 34 -13.82 3.67 -15.68
CA LEU A 34 -13.29 4.23 -16.93
C LEU A 34 -14.19 3.97 -18.15
N GLY A 35 -15.16 3.05 -18.04
CA GLY A 35 -16.02 2.65 -19.16
C GLY A 35 -15.29 1.79 -20.21
N ASP A 36 -15.92 1.60 -21.36
CA ASP A 36 -15.56 0.54 -22.32
C ASP A 36 -14.31 0.85 -23.17
N SER A 37 -13.85 2.11 -23.22
CA SER A 37 -12.94 2.57 -24.27
C SER A 37 -11.54 2.97 -23.81
N ALA A 38 -11.24 2.91 -22.51
CA ALA A 38 -9.95 3.40 -21.99
C ALA A 38 -9.47 2.69 -20.72
N TRP A 39 -9.30 1.36 -20.77
CA TRP A 39 -8.66 0.61 -19.68
C TRP A 39 -7.70 -0.46 -20.18
N ILE A 40 -6.72 -0.78 -19.34
CA ILE A 40 -5.70 -1.79 -19.59
C ILE A 40 -6.06 -3.04 -18.78
N PRO A 41 -6.09 -4.25 -19.38
CA PRO A 41 -6.35 -5.49 -18.68
C PRO A 41 -5.47 -5.71 -17.45
N ALA A 42 -5.98 -6.40 -16.44
CA ALA A 42 -5.29 -6.56 -15.16
C ALA A 42 -3.94 -7.23 -15.34
N LYS A 43 -3.89 -8.25 -16.20
CA LYS A 43 -2.67 -8.95 -16.61
C LYS A 43 -1.61 -7.98 -17.17
N ASP A 44 -2.03 -7.11 -18.09
CA ASP A 44 -1.13 -6.15 -18.73
C ASP A 44 -0.70 -5.05 -17.74
N ARG A 45 -1.59 -4.62 -16.83
CA ARG A 45 -1.24 -3.71 -15.72
C ARG A 45 -0.22 -4.33 -14.78
N CYS A 46 -0.38 -5.61 -14.42
CA CYS A 46 0.60 -6.35 -13.62
C CYS A 46 1.95 -6.38 -14.33
N GLN A 47 2.00 -6.74 -15.62
CA GLN A 47 3.24 -6.76 -16.40
C GLN A 47 3.91 -5.38 -16.47
N LEU A 48 3.14 -4.32 -16.75
CA LEU A 48 3.66 -2.95 -16.77
C LEU A 48 4.24 -2.54 -15.40
N CYS A 49 3.62 -2.96 -14.30
CA CYS A 49 4.16 -2.69 -12.97
C CYS A 49 5.44 -3.50 -12.69
N GLU A 50 5.54 -4.75 -13.15
CA GLU A 50 6.78 -5.53 -13.04
C GLU A 50 7.92 -4.88 -13.82
N GLU A 51 7.68 -4.50 -15.08
CA GLU A 51 8.65 -3.79 -15.92
C GLU A 51 9.04 -2.45 -15.30
N ALA A 52 8.09 -1.71 -14.71
CA ALA A 52 8.38 -0.47 -14.00
C ALA A 52 9.28 -0.69 -12.78
N ILE A 53 9.07 -1.76 -12.02
CA ILE A 53 9.92 -2.12 -10.87
C ILE A 53 11.32 -2.55 -11.34
N GLU A 54 11.41 -3.38 -12.37
CA GLU A 54 12.67 -3.95 -12.83
C GLU A 54 13.55 -2.91 -13.55
N TYR A 55 12.98 -2.17 -14.51
CA TYR A 55 13.76 -1.32 -15.42
C TYR A 55 13.83 0.14 -14.98
N HIS A 56 12.78 0.67 -14.38
CA HIS A 56 12.67 2.11 -14.13
C HIS A 56 12.98 2.49 -12.67
N ALA A 57 12.77 1.57 -11.75
CA ALA A 57 12.92 1.81 -10.32
C ALA A 57 14.32 1.46 -9.79
N GLY A 58 15.09 0.66 -10.55
CA GLY A 58 16.45 0.25 -10.22
C GLY A 58 16.53 -0.83 -9.14
N PRO A 59 17.74 -1.35 -8.87
CA PRO A 59 17.96 -2.49 -7.96
C PRO A 59 17.54 -2.20 -6.51
N GLU A 60 17.53 -0.91 -6.11
CA GLU A 60 17.08 -0.52 -4.78
C GLU A 60 15.59 -0.82 -4.56
N ILE A 61 14.73 -0.62 -5.57
CA ILE A 61 13.29 -0.90 -5.44
C ILE A 61 13.01 -2.38 -5.71
N SER A 62 13.57 -2.96 -6.77
CA SER A 62 13.29 -4.35 -7.16
C SER A 62 13.76 -5.39 -6.14
N SER A 63 14.68 -5.02 -5.24
CA SER A 63 15.13 -5.88 -4.14
C SER A 63 14.09 -6.16 -3.05
N TRP A 64 13.03 -5.36 -2.95
CA TRP A 64 12.02 -5.52 -1.89
C TRP A 64 10.58 -5.28 -2.33
N VAL A 65 10.33 -4.68 -3.50
CA VAL A 65 8.97 -4.49 -4.04
C VAL A 65 8.68 -5.54 -5.10
N THR A 66 7.51 -6.16 -5.02
CA THR A 66 6.99 -7.09 -6.04
C THR A 66 5.51 -6.86 -6.33
N ILE A 67 4.97 -7.55 -7.33
CA ILE A 67 3.54 -7.52 -7.68
C ILE A 67 2.82 -8.68 -7.00
N SER A 68 1.72 -8.36 -6.32
CA SER A 68 0.72 -9.32 -5.89
C SER A 68 -0.39 -9.38 -6.94
N ARG A 69 -0.59 -10.55 -7.55
CA ARG A 69 -1.64 -10.80 -8.54
C ARG A 69 -2.97 -11.26 -7.92
N GLY A 70 -3.00 -11.45 -6.59
CA GLY A 70 -4.15 -12.08 -5.93
C GLY A 70 -5.46 -11.34 -6.16
N GLU A 71 -5.45 -10.01 -6.08
CA GLU A 71 -6.64 -9.17 -6.31
C GLU A 71 -7.08 -9.16 -7.78
N SER A 72 -6.13 -9.09 -8.71
CA SER A 72 -6.40 -8.94 -10.13
C SER A 72 -6.78 -10.25 -10.83
N GLU A 73 -6.16 -11.37 -10.46
CA GLU A 73 -6.23 -12.61 -11.22
C GLU A 73 -6.98 -13.74 -10.52
N TRP A 74 -7.05 -13.74 -9.18
CA TRP A 74 -7.57 -14.88 -8.42
C TRP A 74 -8.90 -14.62 -7.71
N CYS A 75 -9.42 -13.39 -7.84
CA CYS A 75 -10.67 -12.99 -7.22
C CYS A 75 -11.78 -12.81 -8.27
N ASP A 76 -12.94 -13.40 -8.01
CA ASP A 76 -14.15 -13.16 -8.81
C ASP A 76 -14.72 -11.78 -8.47
N GLY A 77 -14.33 -10.79 -9.26
CA GLY A 77 -14.79 -9.41 -9.16
C GLY A 77 -13.92 -8.52 -8.26
N PHE A 78 -14.44 -7.34 -7.93
CA PHE A 78 -13.71 -6.35 -7.15
C PHE A 78 -13.71 -6.68 -5.66
N ILE A 79 -12.51 -6.66 -5.08
CA ILE A 79 -12.29 -6.73 -3.64
C ILE A 79 -11.66 -5.42 -3.19
N ASP A 80 -12.18 -4.86 -2.11
CA ASP A 80 -11.68 -3.60 -1.56
C ASP A 80 -10.32 -3.77 -0.86
N PHE A 81 -9.61 -2.67 -0.63
CA PHE A 81 -8.24 -2.68 -0.09
C PHE A 81 -8.14 -3.31 1.31
N GLY A 82 -9.22 -3.25 2.11
CA GLY A 82 -9.29 -3.87 3.44
C GLY A 82 -9.09 -5.39 3.39
N PRO A 83 -10.02 -6.15 2.80
CA PRO A 83 -9.88 -7.60 2.67
C PRO A 83 -8.60 -8.06 1.96
N VAL A 84 -8.09 -7.30 0.98
CA VAL A 84 -6.80 -7.59 0.33
C VAL A 84 -5.65 -7.51 1.35
N SER A 85 -5.61 -6.43 2.13
CA SER A 85 -4.55 -6.21 3.13
C SER A 85 -4.63 -7.22 4.28
N GLU A 86 -5.85 -7.60 4.68
CA GLU A 86 -6.10 -8.64 5.69
C GLU A 86 -5.64 -10.02 5.23
N SER A 87 -6.01 -10.41 4.00
CA SER A 87 -5.61 -11.69 3.43
C SER A 87 -4.10 -11.80 3.33
N LEU A 88 -3.40 -10.72 2.96
CA LEU A 88 -1.94 -10.70 2.94
C LEU A 88 -1.34 -10.86 4.35
N ARG A 89 -1.90 -10.18 5.37
CA ARG A 89 -1.47 -10.34 6.77
C ARG A 89 -1.63 -11.78 7.23
N ASP A 90 -2.78 -12.37 6.96
CA ASP A 90 -3.12 -13.72 7.43
C ASP A 90 -2.26 -14.76 6.73
N PHE A 91 -2.06 -14.64 5.42
CA PHE A 91 -1.13 -15.48 4.66
C PHE A 91 0.29 -15.40 5.22
N LEU A 92 0.87 -14.20 5.31
CA LEU A 92 2.26 -14.03 5.74
C LEU A 92 2.50 -14.51 7.17
N ASN A 93 1.59 -14.20 8.10
CA ASN A 93 1.76 -14.63 9.49
C ASN A 93 1.45 -16.12 9.68
N GLY A 94 0.43 -16.64 9.00
CA GLY A 94 0.14 -18.07 9.01
C GLY A 94 1.31 -18.89 8.51
N THR A 95 1.88 -18.52 7.35
CA THR A 95 3.04 -19.23 6.80
C THR A 95 4.31 -19.02 7.65
N LEU A 96 4.70 -17.77 7.93
CA LEU A 96 6.04 -17.50 8.47
C LEU A 96 6.15 -17.64 10.00
N VAL A 97 5.04 -17.54 10.73
CA VAL A 97 5.02 -17.63 12.20
C VAL A 97 4.46 -18.97 12.63
N ASP A 98 3.30 -19.36 12.11
CA ASP A 98 2.56 -20.50 12.63
C ASP A 98 3.02 -21.82 11.98
N GLU A 99 3.13 -21.87 10.66
CA GLU A 99 3.46 -23.10 9.90
C GLU A 99 4.98 -23.36 9.85
N GLU A 100 5.76 -22.39 9.40
CA GLU A 100 7.20 -22.56 9.19
C GLU A 100 8.05 -22.11 10.39
N ASN A 101 7.47 -21.38 11.35
CA ASN A 101 8.14 -20.86 12.54
C ASN A 101 9.48 -20.16 12.23
N LEU A 102 9.53 -19.43 11.11
CA LEU A 102 10.71 -18.65 10.70
C LEU A 102 10.82 -17.34 11.47
N LEU A 103 9.70 -16.82 11.99
CA LEU A 103 9.64 -15.57 12.71
C LEU A 103 9.13 -15.78 14.13
N LYS A 104 9.87 -15.25 15.11
CA LYS A 104 9.49 -15.26 16.53
C LYS A 104 8.26 -14.40 16.83
N TYR A 105 8.01 -13.38 16.02
CA TYR A 105 6.92 -12.42 16.21
C TYR A 105 6.20 -12.19 14.88
N PRO A 106 4.88 -11.91 14.93
CA PRO A 106 4.13 -11.64 13.73
C PRO A 106 4.59 -10.36 13.03
N LEU A 107 4.56 -10.41 11.71
CA LEU A 107 4.74 -9.27 10.83
C LEU A 107 3.55 -8.33 10.94
N ARG A 108 3.86 -7.03 10.87
CA ARG A 108 2.86 -5.98 10.72
C ARG A 108 2.71 -5.61 9.25
N VAL A 109 1.50 -5.72 8.73
CA VAL A 109 1.18 -5.26 7.37
C VAL A 109 0.73 -3.81 7.43
N VAL A 110 1.29 -2.99 6.55
CA VAL A 110 1.02 -1.56 6.48
C VAL A 110 0.36 -1.24 5.14
N TYR A 111 -0.92 -0.87 5.17
CA TYR A 111 -1.60 -0.37 3.98
C TYR A 111 -1.10 1.04 3.65
N VAL A 112 -0.58 1.25 2.44
CA VAL A 112 -0.03 2.54 2.01
C VAL A 112 -1.00 3.22 1.06
N CYS A 113 -1.43 4.44 1.38
CA CYS A 113 -2.29 5.23 0.50
C CYS A 113 -1.88 6.71 0.46
N GLY A 114 -2.35 7.42 -0.57
CA GLY A 114 -2.25 8.88 -0.63
C GLY A 114 -3.27 9.55 0.29
N LEU A 115 -2.96 10.78 0.72
CA LEU A 115 -3.85 11.63 1.51
C LEU A 115 -5.23 11.83 0.84
N ASP A 116 -5.28 11.84 -0.49
CA ASP A 116 -6.51 11.98 -1.26
C ASP A 116 -7.47 10.79 -1.08
N HIS A 117 -6.93 9.57 -1.04
CA HIS A 117 -7.73 8.38 -0.78
C HIS A 117 -8.16 8.33 0.70
N PHE A 118 -7.23 8.62 1.61
CA PHE A 118 -7.54 8.68 3.04
C PHE A 118 -8.66 9.70 3.33
N ASN A 119 -8.65 10.87 2.70
CA ASN A 119 -9.73 11.87 2.88
C ASN A 119 -11.10 11.37 2.40
N LYS A 120 -11.15 10.55 1.35
CA LYS A 120 -12.39 10.07 0.72
C LYS A 120 -12.95 8.78 1.32
N CYS A 121 -12.12 7.98 2.00
CA CYS A 121 -12.48 6.64 2.44
C CYS A 121 -12.34 6.49 3.97
N PRO A 122 -13.43 6.67 4.74
CA PRO A 122 -13.49 6.41 6.18
C PRO A 122 -12.94 5.05 6.60
N GLU A 123 -13.14 4.05 5.77
CA GLU A 123 -12.83 2.65 6.00
C GLU A 123 -11.33 2.39 6.16
N VAL A 124 -10.46 3.26 5.64
CA VAL A 124 -8.99 3.14 5.82
C VAL A 124 -8.61 3.14 7.31
N GLU A 125 -9.32 3.90 8.15
CA GLU A 125 -9.08 3.89 9.59
C GLU A 125 -9.46 2.55 10.23
N ASN A 126 -10.45 1.83 9.68
CA ASN A 126 -10.90 0.56 10.25
C ASN A 126 -9.84 -0.54 10.13
N ILE A 127 -9.00 -0.51 9.10
CA ILE A 127 -7.85 -1.42 8.98
C ILE A 127 -6.96 -1.32 10.22
N THR A 128 -6.75 -0.11 10.74
CA THR A 128 -5.83 0.12 11.86
C THR A 128 -6.34 -0.38 13.21
N LYS A 129 -7.63 -0.76 13.29
CA LYS A 129 -8.23 -1.37 14.48
C LYS A 129 -7.88 -2.85 14.61
N GLN A 130 -7.34 -3.45 13.55
CA GLN A 130 -7.02 -4.87 13.52
C GLN A 130 -5.61 -5.14 14.03
N ARG A 131 -5.40 -6.34 14.59
CA ARG A 131 -4.09 -6.75 15.09
C ARG A 131 -3.10 -6.85 13.93
N ASN A 132 -1.88 -6.40 14.17
CA ASN A 132 -0.77 -6.44 13.20
C ASN A 132 -1.08 -5.71 11.88
N MET A 133 -2.00 -4.75 11.91
CA MET A 133 -2.28 -3.86 10.80
C MET A 133 -1.91 -2.42 11.16
N ALA A 134 -1.48 -1.66 10.17
CA ALA A 134 -1.32 -0.21 10.24
C ALA A 134 -1.66 0.41 8.89
N CYS A 135 -1.79 1.73 8.86
CA CYS A 135 -1.92 2.50 7.64
C CYS A 135 -0.84 3.58 7.59
N ALA A 136 -0.23 3.75 6.42
CA ALA A 136 0.73 4.79 6.11
C ALA A 136 0.12 5.74 5.07
N VAL A 137 -0.17 6.98 5.48
CA VAL A 137 -0.78 8.01 4.64
C VAL A 137 0.30 8.96 4.14
N VAL A 138 0.56 8.92 2.83
CA VAL A 138 1.56 9.78 2.18
C VAL A 138 0.90 11.09 1.76
N TYR A 139 1.47 12.20 2.21
CA TYR A 139 1.00 13.53 1.85
C TYR A 139 1.14 13.79 0.35
N ARG A 140 0.26 14.63 -0.20
CA ARG A 140 0.28 15.02 -1.62
C ARG A 140 0.15 16.53 -1.74
N VAL A 141 0.94 17.13 -2.64
CA VAL A 141 0.87 18.56 -2.94
C VAL A 141 -0.55 18.91 -3.38
N GLY A 142 -1.09 20.00 -2.83
CA GLY A 142 -2.43 20.50 -3.18
C GLY A 142 -3.60 19.80 -2.50
N TYR A 143 -3.36 18.88 -1.54
CA TYR A 143 -4.41 18.24 -0.76
C TYR A 143 -4.43 18.73 0.68
N GLU A 144 -5.62 19.11 1.17
CA GLU A 144 -5.82 19.59 2.53
C GLU A 144 -5.92 18.44 3.55
N GLU A 145 -5.52 18.72 4.79
CA GLU A 145 -5.51 17.78 5.93
C GLU A 145 -6.89 17.59 6.60
N GLN A 146 -7.97 17.53 5.81
CA GLN A 146 -9.35 17.61 6.32
C GLN A 146 -9.69 16.55 7.38
N ARG A 147 -9.18 15.31 7.22
CA ARG A 147 -9.41 14.22 8.18
C ARG A 147 -8.31 14.02 9.21
N ILE A 148 -7.09 14.48 8.94
CA ILE A 148 -5.95 14.33 9.87
C ILE A 148 -6.24 15.06 11.18
N GLN A 149 -6.79 16.28 11.09
CA GLN A 149 -7.17 17.09 12.25
C GLN A 149 -8.28 16.46 13.12
N ARG A 150 -9.08 15.54 12.56
CA ARG A 150 -10.12 14.79 13.29
C ARG A 150 -9.61 13.46 13.86
N SER A 151 -8.62 12.86 13.19
CA SER A 151 -8.08 11.52 13.44
C SER A 151 -6.98 11.47 14.51
N VAL A 152 -6.75 12.54 15.28
CA VAL A 152 -5.49 12.83 16.00
C VAL A 152 -4.99 11.73 16.97
N LYS A 153 -5.68 10.61 17.21
CA LYS A 153 -5.20 9.51 18.08
C LYS A 153 -5.62 8.08 17.68
N SER A 154 -5.78 7.72 16.41
CA SER A 154 -5.84 6.28 16.09
C SER A 154 -4.42 5.69 16.12
N SER A 155 -4.18 4.68 16.97
CA SER A 155 -2.85 4.16 17.28
C SER A 155 -2.13 3.45 16.13
N GLY A 156 -2.74 3.38 14.93
CA GLY A 156 -2.19 2.66 13.78
C GLY A 156 -2.13 3.45 12.48
N VAL A 157 -2.50 4.73 12.44
CA VAL A 157 -2.30 5.60 11.26
C VAL A 157 -0.99 6.36 11.40
N ILE A 158 -0.16 6.29 10.37
CA ILE A 158 1.16 6.91 10.28
C ILE A 158 1.11 7.93 9.15
N TYR A 159 1.30 9.20 9.48
CA TYR A 159 1.29 10.31 8.52
C TYR A 159 2.71 10.59 8.03
N ILE A 160 2.91 10.51 6.72
CA ILE A 160 4.22 10.65 6.09
C ILE A 160 4.25 11.96 5.29
N PRO A 161 4.96 12.99 5.77
CA PRO A 161 5.05 14.26 5.08
C PRO A 161 5.86 14.13 3.80
N LEU A 162 5.57 15.01 2.83
CA LEU A 162 6.45 15.23 1.70
C LEU A 162 7.66 16.03 2.18
N THR A 163 8.86 15.57 1.85
CA THR A 163 10.06 16.39 1.94
C THR A 163 10.06 17.38 0.76
N GLU A 164 10.61 18.57 0.95
CA GLU A 164 10.62 19.65 -0.06
C GLU A 164 11.32 19.29 -1.38
N GLU A 165 12.04 18.16 -1.44
CA GLU A 165 12.85 17.71 -2.59
C GLU A 165 12.06 17.51 -3.90
N ARG A 166 10.71 17.47 -3.87
CA ARG A 166 9.88 17.35 -5.09
C ARG A 166 9.37 18.67 -5.66
N ALA A 167 9.69 19.83 -5.08
CA ALA A 167 9.17 21.12 -5.52
C ALA A 167 9.66 21.60 -6.91
N THR A 168 10.61 20.89 -7.55
CA THR A 168 11.31 21.37 -8.76
C THR A 168 10.97 20.65 -10.07
N PHE A 169 10.13 19.61 -10.09
CA PHE A 169 9.63 19.07 -11.36
C PHE A 169 8.33 19.78 -11.76
N ARG A 170 8.47 20.98 -12.33
CA ARG A 170 7.45 21.53 -13.22
C ARG A 170 7.60 20.83 -14.57
N ILE A 171 6.62 20.00 -14.94
CA ILE A 171 6.46 19.50 -16.32
C ILE A 171 5.98 20.66 -17.18
#